data_AF-A0A7C5U0H5-F1
#
_entry.id   AF-A0A7C5U0H5-F1
#
_cell.length_a   1.000
_cell.length_b   1.000
_cell.length_c   1.000
_cell.angle_alpha   90.00
_cell.angle_beta   90.00
_cell.angle_gamma   90.00
#
_symmetry.space_group_name_H-M   'P 1'
#
loop_
_entity.id
_entity.type
_entity.pdbx_description
1 polymer ?
#
loop_
_entity_poly.entity_id
_entity_poly.type
_entity_poly.pdbx_seq_one_letter_code
_entity_poly.pdbx_strand_id
1 'polypeptide(L)' 'MRVGLVRSAERIPRTRKLIKLSVDFGDESRIVVAGIGDQYQPEDLMGKKM' A
#
# COMPACT_ATOMS: atom_id res chain seq x y z
N MET A 1 19.42 2.61 -3.12
CA MET A 1 18.02 2.14 -3.21
C MET A 1 17.53 1.92 -1.78
N ARG A 2 16.54 2.67 -1.31
CA ARG A 2 15.93 2.44 0.02
C ARG A 2 14.75 1.51 -0.18
N VAL A 3 14.74 0.42 0.57
CA VAL A 3 13.63 -0.53 0.60
C VAL A 3 12.62 -0.03 1.61
N GLY A 4 11.41 0.27 1.17
CA GLY A 4 10.26 0.57 2.00
C GLY A 4 9.47 -0.69 2.31
N LEU A 5 8.99 -0.79 3.56
CA LEU A 5 8.13 -1.85 4.03
C LEU A 5 6.68 -1.38 3.98
N VAL A 6 5.80 -2.12 3.30
CA VAL A 6 4.36 -1.86 3.39
C VAL A 6 3.89 -2.20 4.81
N ARG A 7 3.60 -1.17 5.60
CA ARG A 7 3.07 -1.27 6.97
C ARG A 7 1.58 -1.59 6.98
N SER A 8 0.82 -0.99 6.07
CA SER A 8 -0.63 -1.17 5.99
C SER A 8 -1.11 -1.05 4.56
N ALA A 9 -2.05 -1.90 4.18
CA ALA A 9 -2.77 -1.79 2.93
C ALA A 9 -4.27 -1.85 3.24
N GLU A 10 -5.03 -0.86 2.80
CA GLU A 10 -6.46 -0.77 3.06
C GLU A 10 -7.20 -0.33 1.80
N ARG A 11 -8.37 -0.93 1.55
CA ARG A 11 -9.25 -0.46 0.46
C ARG A 11 -9.98 0.80 0.90
N ILE A 12 -10.06 1.78 0.01
CA ILE A 12 -10.77 3.03 0.30
C ILE A 12 -12.27 2.79 0.16
N PRO A 13 -13.12 3.07 1.17
CA PRO A 13 -14.56 2.74 1.20
C PRO A 13 -15.44 3.53 0.21
N ARG A 14 -14.87 4.07 -0.86
CA ARG A 14 -15.57 4.86 -1.88
C ARG A 14 -15.22 4.42 -3.30
N THR A 15 -14.28 3.48 -3.42
CA THR A 15 -13.75 3.01 -4.68
C THR A 15 -13.24 1.60 -4.51
N ARG A 16 -13.72 0.70 -5.37
CA ARG A 16 -13.31 -0.70 -5.40
C ARG A 16 -11.90 -0.88 -5.98
N LYS A 17 -11.44 0.13 -6.72
CA LYS A 17 -10.20 0.10 -7.51
C LYS A 17 -9.01 0.77 -6.82
N LEU A 18 -9.22 1.58 -5.79
CA LEU A 18 -8.11 2.21 -5.07
C LEU A 18 -7.80 1.48 -3.77
N ILE A 19 -6.51 1.22 -3.58
CA ILE A 19 -5.93 0.75 -2.32
C ILE A 19 -5.00 1.83 -1.80
N LYS A 20 -5.17 2.17 -0.53
CA LYS A 20 -4.24 3.00 0.23
C LYS A 20 -3.17 2.10 0.82
N LEU A 21 -1.91 2.39 0.50
CA LEU A 21 -0.73 1.70 0.99
C LEU A 21 0.06 2.67 1.86
N SER A 22 0.28 2.33 3.12
CA SER A 22 1.26 3.00 3.98
C SER A 22 2.59 2.27 3.86
N VAL A 23 3.59 2.95 3.32
CA VAL A 23 4.93 2.41 3.11
C VAL A 23 5.90 3.17 3.99
N ASP A 24 6.67 2.43 4.78
CA ASP A 24 7.61 2.95 5.76
C ASP A 24 9.03 2.71 5.26
N PHE A 25 9.81 3.79 5.15
CA PHE A 25 11.19 3.75 4.67
C PHE A 25 12.21 3.80 5.82
N GLY A 26 11.77 3.57 7.07
CA GLY A 26 12.59 3.63 8.28
C GLY A 26 12.75 5.05 8.83
N ASP A 27 12.98 6.05 7.97
CA ASP A 27 13.12 7.46 8.37
C ASP A 27 11.81 8.25 8.16
N GLU A 28 10.99 7.80 7.22
CA GLU A 28 9.77 8.48 6.78
C GLU A 28 8.71 7.48 6.32
N SER A 29 7.47 7.69 6.76
CA SER A 29 6.31 6.92 6.31
C SER A 29 5.53 7.75 5.29
N ARG A 30 5.26 7.17 4.12
CA ARG A 30 4.43 7.80 3.09
C ARG A 30 3.19 6.99 2.79
N ILE A 31 2.11 7.69 2.49
CA ILE A 31 0.85 7.09 2.08
C ILE A 31 0.75 7.19 0.56
N VAL A 32 0.59 6.06 -0.11
CA VAL A 32 0.45 5.96 -1.55
C VAL A 32 -0.94 5.41 -1.85
N VAL A 33 -1.66 6.03 -2.79
CA VAL A 33 -2.93 5.49 -3.27
C VAL A 33 -2.70 4.89 -4.65
N ALA A 34 -2.90 3.58 -4.77
CA ALA A 34 -2.69 2.85 -6.01
C ALA A 34 -4.03 2.36 -6.58
N GLY A 35 -4.23 2.56 -7.88
CA GLY A 35 -5.42 2.12 -8.62
C GLY A 35 -5.44 0.63 -8.97
N ILE A 36 -4.82 -0.21 -8.13
CA ILE A 36 -4.61 -1.64 -8.38
C ILE A 36 -5.60 -2.52 -7.60
N GLY A 37 -6.60 -1.92 -6.95
CA GLY A 37 -7.56 -2.63 -6.11
C GLY A 37 -8.48 -3.59 -6.88
N ASP A 38 -8.58 -3.48 -8.20
CA ASP A 38 -9.36 -4.41 -9.03
C ASP A 38 -8.65 -5.76 -9.20
N GLN A 39 -7.32 -5.77 -9.20
CA GLN A 39 -6.50 -6.96 -9.45
C GLN A 39 -5.77 -7.49 -8.21
N TYR A 40 -5.52 -6.63 -7.22
CA TYR A 40 -4.80 -7.00 -6.01
C TYR A 40 -5.66 -6.72 -4.79
N GLN A 41 -5.62 -7.63 -3.81
CA GLN A 41 -6.22 -7.38 -2.50
C GLN A 41 -5.20 -6.65 -1.61
N PRO A 42 -5.67 -5.84 -0.66
CA PRO A 42 -4.77 -5.21 0.32
C PRO A 42 -3.91 -6.25 1.06
N GLU A 43 -4.45 -7.42 1.35
CA GLU A 43 -3.75 -8.51 2.04
C GLU A 43 -2.53 -9.04 1.23
N ASP A 44 -2.63 -9.09 -0.09
CA ASP A 44 -1.50 -9.49 -0.97
C ASP A 44 -0.39 -8.43 -1.05
N LEU A 45 -0.71 -7.18 -0.69
CA LEU A 45 0.21 -6.05 -0.73
C LEU A 45 0.84 -5.77 0.64
N MET A 46 0.20 -6.20 1.72
CA MET A 46 0.72 -6.15 3.09
C MET A 46 2.06 -6.88 3.20
N GLY A 47 3.08 -6.22 3.76
CA GLY A 47 4.38 -6.84 4.00
C GLY A 47 5.28 -6.99 2.77
N LYS A 48 4.88 -6.50 1.59
CA LYS A 48 5.82 -6.38 0.46
C LYS A 48 6.93 -5.39 0.80
N LYS A 49 8.16 -5.77 0.47
CA LYS A 49 9.37 -4.95 0.55
C LYS A 49 9.70 -4.44 -0.85
N MET A 50 9.72 -3.12 -1.05
CA MET A 50 9.99 -2.49 -2.35
C MET A 50 10.94 -1.31 -2.22
#